data_AF-A0A349YIF4-F1
#
_entry.id   AF-A0A349YIF4-F1
#
_cell.length_a   1.000
_cell.length_b   1.000
_cell.length_c   1.000
_cell.angle_alpha   90.00
_cell.angle_beta   90.00
_cell.angle_gamma   90.00
#
_symmetry.space_group_name_H-M   'P 1'
#
loop_
_entity.id
_entity.type
_entity.pdbx_description
1 polymer ?
#
loop_
_entity_poly.entity_id
_entity_poly.type
_entity_poly.pdbx_seq_one_letter_code
_entity_poly.pdbx_strand_id
1 'polypeptide(L)'
;MGFENRHLFNGKINNQNVYEVKQALDYKVRDLEGRRKIVDDVLSNTDENGLNFFENYFDGHYKCELNQNDSLSENNNVCKALEQMADYLLGSEEVRDDRKEKSQEYRFFIDRNEYNRAMRREESMEHKCELAKAKTGISGSEDTVINFLIQNKNFKKPKRQVITKEDLMEDSFCGEVLRAYKEYDNELSEKLKTPQGKGYKLRKIKGEINQDMIYTKDTLKGVFGYKLRNALMESTCPSWEMFDWSNQQHVKALIYVQNEFIPDDDLSLLLFDLEALVEEMVSENVFSGREYAVYKMIRSGYKNIEIAKELELTRTRISNLTTTITNKIIKQAEKMGY
;
A
#
# COMPACT_ATOMS: atom_id res chain seq x y z
N MET A 1 -40.02 35.38 -13.15
CA MET A 1 -38.60 35.76 -13.35
C MET A 1 -37.78 34.52 -13.08
N GLY A 2 -37.32 33.83 -14.13
CA GLY A 2 -36.49 32.64 -13.98
C GLY A 2 -35.05 33.06 -13.73
N PHE A 3 -34.54 32.82 -12.52
CA PHE A 3 -33.13 33.03 -12.24
C PHE A 3 -32.32 31.91 -12.86
N GLU A 4 -31.29 32.29 -13.62
CA GLU A 4 -30.27 31.38 -14.15
C GLU A 4 -29.68 30.54 -13.00
N ASN A 5 -29.54 29.23 -13.22
CA ASN A 5 -28.82 28.31 -12.34
C ASN A 5 -27.35 28.78 -12.20
N ARG A 6 -27.09 29.75 -11.33
CA ARG A 6 -25.73 30.14 -10.97
C ARG A 6 -25.19 29.05 -10.06
N HIS A 7 -24.02 28.51 -10.41
CA HIS A 7 -23.27 27.51 -9.62
C HIS A 7 -23.12 27.83 -8.13
N LEU A 8 -23.26 29.12 -7.77
CA LEU A 8 -23.12 29.66 -6.43
C LEU A 8 -24.41 30.35 -6.02
N PHE A 9 -25.14 29.74 -5.09
CA PHE A 9 -26.19 30.45 -4.35
C PHE A 9 -25.53 31.44 -3.38
N ASN A 10 -25.64 32.73 -3.68
CA ASN A 10 -25.10 33.84 -2.89
C ASN A 10 -26.18 34.60 -2.10
N GLY A 11 -27.42 34.09 -2.09
CA GLY A 11 -28.53 34.67 -1.36
C GLY A 11 -28.47 34.36 0.14
N LYS A 12 -29.26 35.09 0.93
CA LYS A 12 -29.56 34.73 2.32
C LYS A 12 -30.95 34.13 2.36
N ILE A 13 -31.08 32.95 2.94
CA ILE A 13 -32.37 32.34 3.27
C ILE A 13 -32.36 32.21 4.81
N ASN A 14 -33.46 32.53 5.48
CA ASN A 14 -33.55 32.52 6.96
C ASN A 14 -32.47 33.38 7.66
N ASN A 15 -32.07 34.51 7.07
CA ASN A 15 -30.93 35.36 7.49
C ASN A 15 -29.55 34.67 7.55
N GLN A 16 -29.45 33.40 7.16
CA GLN A 16 -28.22 32.63 7.15
C GLN A 16 -27.66 32.52 5.72
N ASN A 17 -26.33 32.50 5.62
CA ASN A 17 -25.63 32.19 4.37
C ASN A 17 -25.08 30.76 4.41
N VAL A 18 -24.92 30.13 3.24
CA VAL A 18 -24.31 28.79 3.07
C VAL A 18 -22.94 28.70 3.76
N TYR A 19 -22.21 29.81 3.82
CA TYR A 19 -20.92 29.88 4.52
C TYR A 19 -21.05 29.81 6.05
N GLU A 20 -22.07 30.44 6.62
CA GLU A 20 -22.33 30.42 8.07
C GLU A 20 -22.78 29.02 8.51
N VAL A 21 -23.60 28.37 7.68
CA VAL A 21 -24.01 26.97 7.86
C VAL A 21 -22.80 26.01 7.86
N LYS A 22 -21.79 26.26 7.02
CA LYS A 22 -20.54 25.47 7.00
C LYS A 22 -19.64 25.73 8.20
N GLN A 23 -19.60 26.97 8.70
CA GLN A 23 -18.79 27.35 9.86
C GLN A 23 -19.36 26.85 11.19
N ALA A 24 -20.66 26.54 11.25
CA ALA A 24 -21.30 25.98 12.43
C ALA A 24 -20.83 24.55 12.79
N LEU A 25 -20.13 23.87 11.88
CA LEU A 25 -19.60 22.51 12.11
C LEU A 25 -18.32 22.54 12.95
N ASP A 26 -18.38 22.05 14.19
CA ASP A 26 -17.20 21.96 15.07
C ASP A 26 -16.50 20.59 14.98
N TYR A 27 -15.40 20.53 14.22
CA TYR A 27 -14.56 19.33 14.05
C TYR A 27 -13.76 18.92 15.30
N LYS A 28 -13.84 19.66 16.41
CA LYS A 28 -13.22 19.28 17.68
C LYS A 28 -14.04 18.22 18.44
N VAL A 29 -15.35 18.14 18.21
CA VAL A 29 -16.21 17.13 18.83
C VAL A 29 -15.94 15.77 18.18
N ARG A 30 -15.70 14.73 18.98
CA ARG A 30 -15.29 13.39 18.51
C ARG A 30 -16.45 12.39 18.47
N ASP A 31 -17.40 12.55 19.38
CA ASP A 31 -18.53 11.63 19.59
C ASP A 31 -19.65 11.83 18.55
N LEU A 32 -20.28 10.75 18.10
CA LEU A 32 -21.33 10.82 17.07
C LEU A 32 -22.57 11.57 17.56
N GLU A 33 -23.00 11.33 18.81
CA GLU A 33 -24.18 12.00 19.38
C GLU A 33 -23.98 13.51 19.50
N GLY A 34 -22.76 13.96 19.84
CA GLY A 34 -22.41 15.37 19.90
C GLY A 34 -22.44 16.03 18.51
N ARG A 35 -21.90 15.35 17.50
CA ARG A 35 -21.97 15.83 16.10
C ARG A 35 -23.39 15.87 15.57
N ARG A 36 -24.22 14.88 15.92
CA ARG A 36 -25.63 14.81 15.51
C ARG A 36 -26.43 15.97 16.08
N LYS A 37 -26.26 16.31 17.35
CA LYS A 37 -26.92 17.47 17.97
C LYS A 37 -26.59 18.78 17.25
N ILE A 38 -25.32 18.99 16.89
CA ILE A 38 -24.88 20.19 16.14
C ILE A 38 -25.55 20.25 14.76
N VAL A 39 -25.64 19.12 14.06
CA VAL A 39 -26.33 19.07 12.75
C VAL A 39 -27.83 19.30 12.91
N ASP A 40 -28.46 18.70 13.92
CA ASP A 40 -29.88 18.89 14.22
C ASP A 40 -30.20 20.35 14.62
N ASP A 41 -29.31 21.01 15.35
CA ASP A 41 -29.42 22.44 15.71
C ASP A 41 -29.28 23.35 14.48
N VAL A 42 -28.43 22.99 13.52
CA VAL A 42 -28.31 23.73 12.26
C VAL A 42 -29.55 23.52 11.38
N LEU A 43 -30.08 22.30 11.35
CA LEU A 43 -31.25 21.95 10.55
C LEU A 43 -32.57 22.48 11.14
N SER A 44 -32.66 22.68 12.45
CA SER A 44 -33.88 23.14 13.14
C SER A 44 -34.12 24.66 13.10
N ASN A 45 -33.21 25.43 12.48
CA ASN A 45 -33.41 26.86 12.24
C ASN A 45 -34.51 27.09 11.18
N THR A 46 -35.75 27.12 11.66
CA THR A 46 -36.96 27.34 10.87
C THR A 46 -37.30 28.83 10.76
N ASP A 47 -37.83 29.23 9.61
CA ASP A 47 -38.44 30.55 9.40
C ASP A 47 -39.85 30.65 10.00
N GLU A 48 -40.47 31.83 9.95
CA GLU A 48 -41.86 32.10 10.37
C GLU A 48 -42.91 31.16 9.72
N ASN A 49 -42.56 30.51 8.60
CA ASN A 49 -43.39 29.54 7.88
C ASN A 49 -43.09 28.07 8.24
N GLY A 50 -42.20 27.79 9.19
CA GLY A 50 -41.86 26.44 9.64
C GLY A 50 -40.99 25.63 8.66
N LEU A 51 -40.41 26.28 7.63
CA LEU A 51 -39.54 25.64 6.65
C LEU A 51 -38.07 25.90 6.96
N ASN A 52 -37.25 24.86 6.80
CA ASN A 52 -35.81 24.91 7.02
C ASN A 52 -35.08 25.57 5.85
N PHE A 53 -33.87 26.08 6.09
CA PHE A 53 -33.00 26.69 5.06
C PHE A 53 -32.90 25.84 3.79
N PHE A 54 -32.74 24.52 3.93
CA PHE A 54 -32.60 23.59 2.81
C PHE A 54 -33.94 23.33 2.11
N GLU A 55 -35.05 23.25 2.84
CA GLU A 55 -36.38 23.03 2.26
C GLU A 55 -36.81 24.24 1.42
N ASN A 56 -36.64 25.45 1.94
CA ASN A 56 -36.85 26.70 1.21
C ASN A 56 -35.98 26.79 -0.06
N TYR A 57 -34.74 26.31 0.02
CA TYR A 57 -33.84 26.27 -1.13
C TYR A 57 -34.32 25.29 -2.21
N PHE A 58 -34.69 24.06 -1.83
CA PHE A 58 -35.11 23.04 -2.78
C PHE A 58 -36.48 23.32 -3.40
N ASP A 59 -37.40 23.94 -2.66
CA ASP A 59 -38.74 24.26 -3.17
C ASP A 59 -38.75 25.53 -4.03
N GLY A 60 -38.00 26.57 -3.63
CA GLY A 60 -38.03 27.88 -4.31
C GLY A 60 -36.93 28.13 -5.34
N HIS A 61 -35.76 27.48 -5.20
CA HIS A 61 -34.55 27.85 -5.94
C HIS A 61 -33.87 26.72 -6.69
N TYR A 62 -34.21 25.45 -6.39
CA TYR A 62 -33.60 24.31 -7.06
C TYR A 62 -34.40 23.90 -8.30
N LYS A 63 -33.73 23.84 -9.44
CA LYS A 63 -34.34 23.39 -10.70
C LYS A 63 -34.16 21.88 -10.83
N CYS A 64 -35.25 21.11 -10.66
CA CYS A 64 -35.25 19.65 -10.83
C CYS A 64 -35.09 19.20 -12.30
N GLU A 65 -35.52 20.03 -13.26
CA GLU A 65 -35.44 19.72 -14.69
C GLU A 65 -34.15 20.29 -15.30
N LEU A 66 -33.20 19.41 -15.61
CA LEU A 66 -31.89 19.77 -16.14
C LEU A 66 -31.91 19.91 -17.67
N ASN A 67 -31.34 21.01 -18.18
CA ASN A 67 -30.99 21.17 -19.59
C ASN A 67 -29.50 20.83 -19.84
N GLN A 68 -29.09 20.66 -21.10
CA GLN A 68 -27.68 20.36 -21.48
C GLN A 68 -26.65 21.39 -20.99
N ASN A 69 -27.06 22.62 -20.69
CA ASN A 69 -26.21 23.70 -20.20
C ASN A 69 -26.35 23.93 -18.69
N ASP A 70 -27.20 23.17 -17.99
CA ASP A 70 -27.41 23.32 -16.55
C ASP A 70 -26.30 22.62 -15.76
N SER A 71 -26.04 23.15 -14.57
CA SER A 71 -25.05 22.61 -13.66
C SER A 71 -25.61 21.42 -12.88
N LEU A 72 -24.81 20.36 -12.76
CA LEU A 72 -25.17 19.21 -11.91
C LEU A 72 -25.21 19.61 -10.43
N SER A 73 -26.02 18.88 -9.65
CA SER A 73 -26.16 19.03 -8.19
C SER A 73 -24.82 18.94 -7.45
N GLU A 74 -23.89 18.12 -7.94
CA GLU A 74 -22.53 18.00 -7.42
C GLU A 74 -21.77 19.33 -7.41
N ASN A 75 -22.09 20.24 -8.33
CA ASN A 75 -21.42 21.53 -8.45
C ASN A 75 -22.11 22.65 -7.67
N ASN A 76 -23.26 22.37 -7.04
CA ASN A 76 -24.03 23.34 -6.27
C ASN A 76 -23.47 23.49 -4.85
N ASN A 77 -23.26 24.73 -4.41
CA ASN A 77 -22.69 25.03 -3.10
C ASN A 77 -23.58 24.59 -1.91
N VAL A 78 -24.91 24.54 -2.08
CA VAL A 78 -25.85 24.06 -1.05
C VAL A 78 -25.79 22.54 -0.92
N CYS A 79 -25.74 21.82 -2.05
CA CYS A 79 -25.58 20.36 -2.06
C CYS A 79 -24.22 19.95 -1.46
N LYS A 80 -23.14 20.68 -1.78
CA LYS A 80 -21.82 20.49 -1.13
C LYS A 80 -21.83 20.78 0.37
N ALA A 81 -22.72 21.64 0.85
CA ALA A 81 -22.85 21.89 2.30
C ALA A 81 -23.49 20.68 3.00
N LEU A 82 -24.51 20.07 2.40
CA LEU A 82 -25.13 18.84 2.89
C LEU A 82 -24.14 17.66 2.87
N GLU A 83 -23.37 17.52 1.79
CA GLU A 83 -22.30 16.52 1.70
C GLU A 83 -21.28 16.68 2.82
N GLN A 84 -20.85 17.92 3.09
CA GLN A 84 -19.94 18.23 4.20
C GLN A 84 -20.52 17.89 5.58
N MET A 85 -21.84 18.04 5.78
CA MET A 85 -22.52 17.61 7.02
C MET A 85 -22.54 16.08 7.14
N ALA A 86 -22.80 15.38 6.04
CA ALA A 86 -22.75 13.92 6.02
C ALA A 86 -21.33 13.41 6.33
N ASP A 87 -20.30 13.99 5.70
CA ASP A 87 -18.90 13.68 5.97
C ASP A 87 -18.51 13.97 7.43
N TYR A 88 -19.03 15.06 8.00
CA TYR A 88 -18.81 15.40 9.40
C TYR A 88 -19.36 14.32 10.35
N LEU A 89 -20.56 13.80 10.09
CA LEU A 89 -21.15 12.70 10.87
C LEU A 89 -20.37 11.39 10.68
N LEU A 90 -20.04 11.06 9.44
CA LEU A 90 -19.31 9.82 9.08
C LEU A 90 -17.85 9.82 9.53
N GLY A 91 -17.26 11.01 9.71
CA GLY A 91 -15.90 11.18 10.19
C GLY A 91 -15.75 11.11 11.71
N SER A 92 -16.80 10.73 12.46
CA SER A 92 -16.72 10.52 13.92
C SER A 92 -15.76 9.38 14.23
N GLU A 93 -15.06 9.45 15.37
CA GLU A 93 -14.06 8.43 15.73
C GLU A 93 -14.73 7.06 15.88
N GLU A 94 -15.92 7.03 16.48
CA GLU A 94 -16.77 5.83 16.63
C GLU A 94 -17.09 5.18 15.27
N VAL A 95 -17.60 5.94 14.29
CA VAL A 95 -17.95 5.38 12.96
C VAL A 95 -16.72 4.97 12.17
N ARG A 96 -15.60 5.67 12.37
CA ARG A 96 -14.32 5.31 11.73
C ARG A 96 -13.76 4.01 12.29
N ASP A 97 -13.90 3.78 13.58
CA ASP A 97 -13.42 2.57 14.22
C ASP A 97 -14.36 1.40 13.91
N ASP A 98 -15.67 1.61 13.91
CA ASP A 98 -16.67 0.64 13.42
C ASP A 98 -16.38 0.18 11.97
N ARG A 99 -15.99 1.10 11.08
CA ARG A 99 -15.64 0.77 9.69
C ARG A 99 -14.35 -0.05 9.58
N LYS A 100 -13.39 0.16 10.48
CA LYS A 100 -12.15 -0.63 10.54
C LYS A 100 -12.40 -2.00 11.15
N GLU A 101 -13.27 -2.11 12.15
CA GLU A 101 -13.64 -3.39 12.76
C GLU A 101 -14.48 -4.25 11.81
N LYS A 102 -15.37 -3.62 11.04
CA LYS A 102 -16.23 -4.30 10.05
C LYS A 102 -15.58 -4.51 8.69
N SER A 103 -14.35 -4.04 8.45
CA SER A 103 -13.62 -4.41 7.24
C SER A 103 -13.20 -5.88 7.34
N GLN A 104 -14.10 -6.76 6.93
CA GLN A 104 -13.86 -8.18 6.83
C GLN A 104 -12.84 -8.41 5.71
N GLU A 105 -11.60 -8.73 6.08
CA GLU A 105 -10.61 -9.24 5.14
C GLU A 105 -10.96 -10.69 4.82
N TYR A 106 -11.48 -10.93 3.62
CA TYR A 106 -11.71 -12.29 3.13
C TYR A 106 -10.37 -12.95 2.81
N ARG A 107 -10.00 -13.96 3.60
CA ARG A 107 -8.85 -14.82 3.31
C ARG A 107 -9.33 -16.07 2.59
N PHE A 108 -8.96 -16.17 1.32
CA PHE A 108 -9.23 -17.36 0.52
C PHE A 108 -8.05 -18.34 0.67
N PHE A 109 -8.33 -19.54 1.17
CA PHE A 109 -7.34 -20.61 1.30
C PHE A 109 -7.59 -21.65 0.21
N ILE A 110 -6.56 -21.98 -0.56
CA ILE A 110 -6.67 -22.87 -1.72
C ILE A 110 -6.54 -24.34 -1.29
N ASP A 111 -5.65 -24.65 -0.34
CA ASP A 111 -5.50 -26.01 0.22
C ASP A 111 -6.25 -26.15 1.56
N ARG A 112 -6.95 -27.28 1.71
CA ARG A 112 -7.67 -27.67 2.94
C ARG A 112 -6.72 -27.82 4.12
N ASN A 113 -5.46 -28.19 3.90
CA ASN A 113 -4.46 -28.30 4.96
C ASN A 113 -4.00 -26.94 5.50
N GLU A 114 -3.88 -25.93 4.62
CA GLU A 114 -3.54 -24.57 5.03
C GLU A 114 -4.70 -23.90 5.75
N TYR A 115 -5.92 -24.10 5.25
CA TYR A 115 -7.14 -23.72 5.97
C TYR A 115 -7.17 -24.33 7.37
N ASN A 116 -6.92 -25.64 7.49
CA ASN A 116 -6.91 -26.31 8.79
C ASN A 116 -5.77 -25.82 9.70
N ARG A 117 -4.61 -25.43 9.15
CA ARG A 117 -3.52 -24.82 9.94
C ARG A 117 -3.84 -23.40 10.39
N ALA A 118 -4.49 -22.61 9.54
CA ALA A 118 -4.94 -21.27 9.87
C ALA A 118 -6.06 -21.31 10.93
N MET A 119 -7.08 -22.15 10.73
CA MET A 119 -8.15 -22.40 11.69
C MET A 119 -7.60 -22.90 13.03
N ARG A 120 -6.70 -23.89 13.04
CA ARG A 120 -6.07 -24.37 14.30
C ARG A 120 -5.23 -23.31 14.98
N ARG A 121 -4.60 -22.39 14.24
CA ARG A 121 -3.90 -21.24 14.85
C ARG A 121 -4.91 -20.29 15.47
N GLU A 122 -5.98 -19.94 14.77
CA GLU A 122 -7.05 -19.08 15.28
C GLU A 122 -7.72 -19.70 16.51
N GLU A 123 -8.11 -20.98 16.47
CA GLU A 123 -8.63 -21.74 17.62
C GLU A 123 -7.62 -21.76 18.79
N SER A 124 -6.33 -21.94 18.52
CA SER A 124 -5.30 -21.90 19.57
C SER A 124 -5.10 -20.51 20.18
N MET A 125 -5.40 -19.46 19.41
CA MET A 125 -5.29 -18.07 19.85
C MET A 125 -6.54 -17.64 20.62
N GLU A 126 -7.73 -18.05 20.17
CA GLU A 126 -8.99 -17.92 20.92
C GLU A 126 -8.89 -18.64 22.26
N HIS A 127 -8.41 -19.89 22.28
CA HIS A 127 -8.22 -20.64 23.53
C HIS A 127 -7.19 -19.98 24.46
N LYS A 128 -6.16 -19.30 23.94
CA LYS A 128 -5.20 -18.53 24.75
C LYS A 128 -5.82 -17.23 25.28
N CYS A 129 -6.65 -16.56 24.50
CA CYS A 129 -7.42 -15.38 24.92
C CYS A 129 -8.48 -15.74 25.97
N GLU A 130 -9.16 -16.88 25.84
CA GLU A 130 -10.10 -17.39 26.82
C GLU A 130 -9.41 -17.82 28.13
N LEU A 131 -8.26 -18.50 28.04
CA LEU A 131 -7.42 -18.82 29.21
C LEU A 131 -6.90 -17.56 29.92
N ALA A 132 -6.61 -16.49 29.17
CA ALA A 132 -6.25 -15.20 29.75
C ALA A 132 -7.44 -14.56 30.47
N LYS A 133 -8.64 -14.53 29.85
CA LYS A 133 -9.90 -14.07 30.46
C LYS A 133 -10.29 -14.87 31.71
N ALA A 134 -10.01 -16.17 31.75
CA ALA A 134 -10.29 -17.03 32.90
C ALA A 134 -9.31 -16.85 34.08
N LYS A 135 -8.07 -16.42 33.82
CA LYS A 135 -7.04 -16.21 34.86
C LYS A 135 -7.11 -14.83 35.51
N THR A 136 -7.53 -13.81 34.77
CA THR A 136 -7.80 -12.47 35.29
C THR A 136 -9.31 -12.30 35.35
N GLY A 137 -9.93 -12.62 36.49
CA GLY A 137 -11.38 -12.49 36.70
C GLY A 137 -11.89 -11.03 36.71
N ILE A 138 -11.60 -10.28 35.64
CA ILE A 138 -11.97 -8.89 35.43
C ILE A 138 -12.77 -8.86 34.13
N SER A 139 -14.08 -8.77 34.32
CA SER A 139 -15.04 -8.42 33.27
C SER A 139 -14.80 -6.97 32.89
N GLY A 140 -14.21 -6.75 31.73
CA GLY A 140 -14.23 -5.47 31.05
C GLY A 140 -12.85 -4.83 30.86
N SER A 141 -12.65 -4.39 29.62
CA SER A 141 -11.62 -3.48 29.10
C SER A 141 -10.30 -4.09 28.60
N GLU A 142 -10.06 -3.72 27.33
CA GLU A 142 -8.82 -3.73 26.55
C GLU A 142 -8.40 -5.09 25.98
N ASP A 143 -9.10 -5.47 24.89
CA ASP A 143 -8.52 -6.28 23.82
C ASP A 143 -7.18 -5.67 23.43
N THR A 144 -6.10 -6.33 23.86
CA THR A 144 -4.75 -6.03 23.40
C THR A 144 -4.64 -6.52 21.96
N VAL A 145 -5.14 -5.69 21.03
CA VAL A 145 -4.97 -5.85 19.59
C VAL A 145 -3.48 -5.72 19.29
N ILE A 146 -2.78 -6.86 19.20
CA ILE A 146 -1.42 -6.90 18.67
C ILE A 146 -1.52 -6.76 17.15
N ASN A 147 -1.51 -5.50 16.70
CA ASN A 147 -1.42 -5.15 15.28
C ASN A 147 -0.03 -5.54 14.74
N PHE A 148 0.06 -6.65 14.02
CA PHE A 148 1.15 -6.87 13.08
C PHE A 148 0.88 -6.03 11.82
N LEU A 149 1.14 -4.73 11.92
CA LEU A 149 1.32 -3.89 10.74
C LEU A 149 2.55 -4.40 9.99
N ILE A 150 2.32 -5.20 8.94
CA ILE A 150 3.33 -5.43 7.92
C ILE A 150 3.66 -4.05 7.36
N GLN A 151 4.85 -3.53 7.67
CA GLN A 151 5.34 -2.31 7.04
C GLN A 151 5.50 -2.60 5.55
N ASN A 152 4.48 -2.25 4.77
CA ASN A 152 4.59 -2.16 3.33
C ASN A 152 5.68 -1.12 3.02
N LYS A 153 6.91 -1.60 2.83
CA LYS A 153 8.02 -0.79 2.37
C LYS A 153 7.64 -0.34 0.97
N ASN A 154 7.26 0.92 0.84
CA ASN A 154 6.88 1.52 -0.43
C ASN A 154 8.14 1.69 -1.29
N PHE A 155 8.52 0.64 -2.03
CA PHE A 155 9.73 0.60 -2.87
C PHE A 155 9.71 1.62 -4.00
N LYS A 156 8.53 2.19 -4.32
CA LYS A 156 8.35 3.20 -5.37
C LYS A 156 8.69 4.64 -4.95
N LYS A 157 8.98 4.90 -3.66
CA LYS A 157 9.36 6.26 -3.21
C LYS A 157 10.86 6.48 -3.35
N PRO A 158 11.31 7.59 -3.98
CA PRO A 158 12.74 7.90 -4.07
C PRO A 158 13.31 8.15 -2.68
N LYS A 159 14.41 7.47 -2.33
CA LYS A 159 15.14 7.72 -1.08
C LYS A 159 15.83 9.08 -1.20
N ARG A 160 15.49 10.02 -0.32
CA ARG A 160 16.09 11.36 -0.29
C ARG A 160 17.40 11.34 0.49
N GLN A 161 18.47 11.92 -0.07
CA GLN A 161 19.73 12.16 0.63
C GLN A 161 19.52 13.18 1.75
N VAL A 162 20.06 12.92 2.93
CA VAL A 162 20.06 13.85 4.07
C VAL A 162 21.50 14.01 4.55
N ILE A 163 21.85 15.22 4.99
CA ILE A 163 23.14 15.52 5.63
C ILE A 163 23.06 15.07 7.08
N THR A 164 23.90 14.13 7.47
CA THR A 164 23.96 13.61 8.85
C THR A 164 24.97 14.40 9.67
N LYS A 165 24.95 14.21 10.99
CA LYS A 165 25.96 14.80 11.88
C LYS A 165 27.35 14.24 11.60
N GLU A 166 27.43 12.99 11.16
CA GLU A 166 28.69 12.34 10.78
C GLU A 166 29.35 13.05 9.59
N ASP A 167 28.57 13.49 8.59
CA ASP A 167 29.10 14.22 7.43
C ASP A 167 29.72 15.57 7.82
N LEU A 168 29.20 16.21 8.88
CA LEU A 168 29.70 17.51 9.37
C LEU A 168 30.97 17.37 10.23
N MET A 169 31.13 16.22 10.89
CA MET A 169 32.28 15.90 11.73
C MET A 169 33.44 15.27 10.94
N GLU A 170 33.24 15.04 9.64
CA GLU A 170 34.25 14.43 8.79
C GLU A 170 35.41 15.40 8.52
N ASP A 171 36.65 14.93 8.67
CA ASP A 171 37.86 15.73 8.42
C ASP A 171 38.24 15.81 6.92
N SER A 172 37.36 15.34 6.04
CA SER A 172 37.56 15.43 4.59
C SER A 172 37.20 16.83 4.05
N PHE A 173 37.67 17.14 2.84
CA PHE A 173 37.28 18.36 2.13
C PHE A 173 35.75 18.52 2.02
N CYS A 174 35.02 17.41 1.90
CA CYS A 174 33.56 17.42 1.93
C CYS A 174 33.01 17.93 3.27
N GLY A 175 33.57 17.46 4.39
CA GLY A 175 33.16 17.92 5.72
C GLY A 175 33.48 19.39 5.96
N GLU A 176 34.63 19.87 5.48
CA GLU A 176 35.00 21.29 5.55
C GLU A 176 33.99 22.20 4.82
N VAL A 177 33.67 21.85 3.57
CA VAL A 177 32.69 22.59 2.76
C VAL A 177 31.30 22.55 3.41
N LEU A 178 30.87 21.41 3.92
CA LEU A 178 29.58 21.28 4.61
C LEU A 178 29.52 22.10 5.90
N ARG A 179 30.63 22.23 6.65
CA ARG A 179 30.71 23.11 7.83
C ARG A 179 30.56 24.59 7.44
N ALA A 180 31.23 25.04 6.38
CA ALA A 180 31.10 26.41 5.88
C ALA A 180 29.65 26.75 5.47
N TYR A 181 28.98 25.84 4.75
CA TYR A 181 27.55 26.01 4.44
C TYR A 181 26.68 26.02 5.70
N LYS A 182 27.03 25.22 6.72
CA LYS A 182 26.27 25.16 7.97
C LYS A 182 26.39 26.44 8.79
N GLU A 183 27.56 27.07 8.80
CA GLU A 183 27.75 28.40 9.41
C GLU A 183 26.84 29.43 8.75
N TYR A 184 26.77 29.45 7.42
CA TYR A 184 25.88 30.35 6.70
C TYR A 184 24.39 30.05 6.94
N ASP A 185 23.98 28.78 7.01
CA ASP A 185 22.61 28.37 7.37
C ASP A 185 22.23 28.85 8.79
N ASN A 186 23.19 28.82 9.73
CA ASN A 186 22.99 29.33 11.09
C ASN A 186 22.78 30.85 11.09
N GLU A 187 23.60 31.61 10.36
CA GLU A 187 23.41 33.08 10.22
C GLU A 187 22.06 33.45 9.60
N LEU A 188 21.64 32.73 8.56
CA LEU A 188 20.33 32.93 7.95
C LEU A 188 19.19 32.60 8.93
N SER A 189 19.38 31.58 9.75
CA SER A 189 18.40 31.18 10.77
C SER A 189 18.26 32.24 11.86
N GLU A 190 19.34 32.92 12.23
CA GLU A 190 19.31 34.06 13.15
C GLU A 190 18.62 35.28 12.52
N LYS A 191 18.94 35.60 11.27
CA LYS A 191 18.30 36.68 10.50
C LYS A 191 16.81 36.43 10.23
N LEU A 192 16.36 35.17 10.27
CA LEU A 192 14.94 34.80 10.17
C LEU A 192 14.17 34.97 11.49
N LYS A 193 14.86 34.97 12.64
CA LYS A 193 14.26 35.23 13.95
C LYS A 193 13.98 36.71 14.16
N THR A 194 14.76 37.60 13.54
CA THR A 194 14.50 39.04 13.55
C THR A 194 13.45 39.40 12.49
N PRO A 195 12.35 40.10 12.85
CA PRO A 195 11.24 40.37 11.94
C PRO A 195 11.54 41.54 10.98
N GLN A 196 12.64 41.46 10.22
CA GLN A 196 12.98 42.46 9.21
C GLN A 196 12.61 41.98 7.81
N GLY A 197 11.41 42.37 7.35
CA GLY A 197 11.00 42.70 5.97
C GLY A 197 11.26 41.78 4.76
N LYS A 198 12.05 40.69 4.85
CA LYS A 198 12.43 39.86 3.69
C LYS A 198 12.45 38.35 4.00
N GLY A 199 11.60 37.90 4.93
CA GLY A 199 11.56 36.50 5.38
C GLY A 199 11.39 35.47 4.27
N TYR A 200 10.60 35.77 3.23
CA TYR A 200 10.44 34.87 2.08
C TYR A 200 11.75 34.65 1.30
N LYS A 201 12.50 35.73 1.01
CA LYS A 201 13.78 35.64 0.29
C LYS A 201 14.82 34.86 1.11
N LEU A 202 14.86 35.09 2.42
CA LEU A 202 15.75 34.35 3.32
C LEU A 202 15.39 32.85 3.41
N ARG A 203 14.09 32.50 3.45
CA ARG A 203 13.64 31.10 3.38
C ARG A 203 14.01 30.44 2.07
N LYS A 204 13.92 31.18 0.95
CA LYS A 204 14.33 30.68 -0.37
C LYS A 204 15.83 30.39 -0.42
N ILE A 205 16.66 31.34 -0.01
CA ILE A 205 18.13 31.18 0.05
C ILE A 205 18.50 30.02 0.97
N LYS A 206 17.84 29.90 2.13
CA LYS A 206 18.03 28.75 3.02
C LYS A 206 17.68 27.41 2.35
N GLY A 207 16.63 27.37 1.53
CA GLY A 207 16.27 26.21 0.73
C GLY A 207 17.35 25.85 -0.31
N GLU A 208 17.84 26.85 -1.03
CA GLU A 208 18.91 26.72 -2.04
C GLU A 208 20.20 26.17 -1.39
N ILE A 209 20.57 26.67 -0.21
CA ILE A 209 21.77 26.20 0.50
C ILE A 209 21.65 24.76 0.97
N ASN A 210 20.50 24.36 1.49
CA ASN A 210 20.30 22.95 1.87
C ASN A 210 20.39 22.02 0.66
N GLN A 211 19.97 22.49 -0.52
CA GLN A 211 20.10 21.75 -1.77
C GLN A 211 21.56 21.69 -2.23
N ASP A 212 22.31 22.78 -2.14
CA ASP A 212 23.74 22.83 -2.47
C ASP A 212 24.59 21.95 -1.54
N MET A 213 24.26 21.89 -0.24
CA MET A 213 24.89 20.97 0.69
C MET A 213 24.65 19.50 0.31
N ILE A 214 23.47 19.15 -0.22
CA ILE A 214 23.19 17.81 -0.74
C ILE A 214 24.01 17.58 -2.03
N TYR A 215 24.02 18.55 -2.93
CA TYR A 215 24.72 18.43 -4.21
C TYR A 215 26.24 18.30 -4.04
N THR A 216 26.83 19.05 -3.12
CA THR A 216 28.26 18.96 -2.78
C THR A 216 28.60 17.61 -2.17
N LYS A 217 27.75 17.09 -1.28
CA LYS A 217 27.91 15.74 -0.74
C LYS A 217 27.86 14.68 -1.83
N ASP A 218 26.90 14.77 -2.76
CA ASP A 218 26.73 13.80 -3.85
C ASP A 218 27.91 13.83 -4.82
N THR A 219 28.36 15.04 -5.20
CA THR A 219 29.47 15.24 -6.14
C THR A 219 30.82 14.81 -5.55
N LEU A 220 31.12 15.20 -4.31
CA LEU A 220 32.41 14.91 -3.68
C LEU A 220 32.55 13.45 -3.23
N LYS A 221 31.46 12.84 -2.74
CA LYS A 221 31.49 11.42 -2.36
C LYS A 221 31.32 10.49 -3.57
N GLY A 222 30.93 11.02 -4.72
CA GLY A 222 30.57 10.20 -5.90
C GLY A 222 29.34 9.32 -5.64
N VAL A 223 28.58 9.62 -4.60
CA VAL A 223 27.38 8.89 -4.16
C VAL A 223 26.19 9.79 -4.43
N PHE A 224 25.70 9.83 -5.67
CA PHE A 224 24.35 10.34 -5.93
C PHE A 224 23.39 9.53 -5.08
N GLY A 225 22.75 10.08 -4.04
CA GLY A 225 21.54 9.54 -3.36
C GLY A 225 21.49 8.09 -2.87
N TYR A 226 22.47 7.27 -3.21
CA TYR A 226 22.30 5.86 -3.47
C TYR A 226 23.62 5.23 -3.06
N LYS A 227 23.63 4.51 -1.94
CA LYS A 227 24.48 3.32 -1.91
C LYS A 227 23.98 2.46 -3.07
N LEU A 228 24.59 2.62 -4.24
CA LEU A 228 24.40 1.81 -5.42
C LEU A 228 24.98 0.43 -5.13
N ARG A 229 24.41 -0.27 -4.15
CA ARG A 229 24.59 -1.72 -4.08
C ARG A 229 24.00 -2.35 -5.35
N ASN A 230 23.00 -1.69 -5.94
CA ASN A 230 22.31 -2.06 -7.17
C ASN A 230 22.20 -0.84 -8.11
N ALA A 231 23.31 -0.24 -8.53
CA ALA A 231 23.27 0.64 -9.71
C ALA A 231 22.82 -0.21 -10.89
N LEU A 232 21.62 0.06 -11.43
CA LEU A 232 21.21 -0.52 -12.71
C LEU A 232 21.16 -2.06 -12.72
N MET A 233 20.75 -2.72 -11.63
CA MET A 233 20.10 -4.00 -11.85
C MET A 233 18.74 -3.64 -12.44
N GLU A 234 18.59 -3.80 -13.77
CA GLU A 234 17.28 -4.12 -14.35
C GLU A 234 16.55 -5.04 -13.38
N SER A 235 15.25 -4.82 -13.19
CA SER A 235 14.40 -5.64 -12.33
C SER A 235 14.95 -7.06 -12.23
N THR A 236 15.48 -7.43 -11.07
CA THR A 236 16.11 -8.76 -10.89
C THR A 236 15.08 -9.89 -10.95
N CYS A 237 13.81 -9.53 -11.17
CA CYS A 237 12.75 -10.44 -11.55
C CYS A 237 12.81 -10.56 -13.08
N PRO A 238 13.27 -11.69 -13.62
CA PRO A 238 13.12 -11.99 -15.04
C PRO A 238 11.65 -11.75 -15.42
N SER A 239 11.39 -11.09 -16.55
CA SER A 239 10.03 -11.06 -17.07
C SER A 239 9.67 -12.48 -17.49
N TRP A 240 8.70 -13.09 -16.79
CA TRP A 240 8.18 -14.42 -17.10
C TRP A 240 7.18 -14.41 -18.26
N GLU A 241 6.78 -13.22 -18.75
CA GLU A 241 5.95 -13.09 -19.96
C GLU A 241 6.62 -13.69 -21.20
N MET A 242 7.96 -13.74 -21.24
CA MET A 242 8.73 -14.35 -22.33
C MET A 242 9.09 -15.81 -22.08
N PHE A 243 8.46 -16.45 -21.08
CA PHE A 243 8.66 -17.87 -20.82
C PHE A 243 8.20 -18.70 -22.03
N ASP A 244 9.00 -19.70 -22.38
CA ASP A 244 8.77 -20.55 -23.55
C ASP A 244 9.00 -21.99 -23.13
N TRP A 245 7.95 -22.81 -23.20
CA TRP A 245 7.98 -24.24 -22.86
C TRP A 245 8.87 -25.05 -23.81
N SER A 246 9.15 -24.54 -25.01
CA SER A 246 10.06 -25.16 -25.98
C SER A 246 11.53 -24.95 -25.62
N ASN A 247 11.83 -23.90 -24.83
CA ASN A 247 13.20 -23.55 -24.48
C ASN A 247 13.68 -24.33 -23.24
N GLN A 248 14.66 -25.19 -23.45
CA GLN A 248 15.27 -26.00 -22.40
C GLN A 248 15.83 -25.19 -21.22
N GLN A 249 16.37 -23.99 -21.46
CA GLN A 249 16.92 -23.17 -20.38
C GLN A 249 15.81 -22.61 -19.48
N HIS A 250 14.67 -22.23 -20.08
CA HIS A 250 13.52 -21.69 -19.36
C HIS A 250 12.91 -22.77 -18.45
N VAL A 251 12.58 -23.94 -19.01
CA VAL A 251 12.02 -25.06 -18.24
C VAL A 251 13.00 -25.52 -17.16
N LYS A 252 14.31 -25.57 -17.46
CA LYS A 252 15.32 -25.92 -16.46
C LYS A 252 15.35 -24.90 -15.32
N ALA A 253 15.30 -23.61 -15.60
CA ALA A 253 15.25 -22.57 -14.58
C ALA A 253 14.00 -22.71 -13.71
N LEU A 254 12.83 -22.95 -14.32
CA LEU A 254 11.55 -23.11 -13.62
C LEU A 254 11.58 -24.26 -12.60
N ILE A 255 12.21 -25.40 -12.93
CA ILE A 255 12.35 -26.54 -12.00
C ILE A 255 13.11 -26.17 -10.71
N TYR A 256 14.07 -25.24 -10.80
CA TYR A 256 14.87 -24.79 -9.66
C TYR A 256 14.24 -23.65 -8.86
N VAL A 257 13.19 -23.00 -9.37
CA VAL A 257 12.48 -21.96 -8.65
C VAL A 257 11.81 -22.57 -7.42
N GLN A 258 11.91 -21.90 -6.28
CA GLN A 258 11.19 -22.25 -5.06
C GLN A 258 10.38 -21.03 -4.67
N ASN A 259 9.13 -20.97 -5.11
CA ASN A 259 8.23 -19.87 -4.78
C ASN A 259 6.99 -20.43 -4.10
N GLU A 260 6.49 -19.69 -3.11
CA GLU A 260 5.16 -19.94 -2.56
C GLU A 260 4.13 -19.50 -3.63
N PHE A 261 3.05 -20.27 -3.80
CA PHE A 261 2.05 -19.95 -4.81
C PHE A 261 1.31 -18.68 -4.42
N ILE A 262 1.43 -17.65 -5.26
CA ILE A 262 0.72 -16.38 -5.12
C ILE A 262 -0.18 -16.23 -6.37
N PRO A 263 -1.52 -16.19 -6.23
CA PRO A 263 -2.44 -16.18 -7.38
C PRO A 263 -2.22 -15.04 -8.37
N ASP A 264 -1.72 -13.90 -7.89
CA ASP A 264 -1.48 -12.69 -8.70
C ASP A 264 -0.08 -12.65 -9.35
N ASP A 265 0.73 -13.70 -9.16
CA ASP A 265 2.10 -13.79 -9.70
C ASP A 265 2.16 -14.80 -10.86
N ASP A 266 2.50 -14.33 -12.07
CA ASP A 266 2.55 -15.16 -13.29
C ASP A 266 3.49 -16.37 -13.15
N LEU A 267 4.57 -16.22 -12.38
CA LEU A 267 5.49 -17.33 -12.07
C LEU A 267 4.80 -18.44 -11.29
N SER A 268 3.86 -18.10 -10.40
CA SER A 268 3.09 -19.08 -9.63
C SER A 268 2.15 -19.87 -10.52
N LEU A 269 1.57 -19.23 -11.55
CA LEU A 269 0.77 -19.92 -12.58
C LEU A 269 1.63 -20.89 -13.40
N LEU A 270 2.80 -20.46 -13.86
CA LEU A 270 3.75 -21.34 -14.57
C LEU A 270 4.20 -22.54 -13.72
N LEU A 271 4.37 -22.34 -12.42
CA LEU A 271 4.69 -23.43 -11.49
C LEU A 271 3.52 -24.41 -11.31
N PHE A 272 2.29 -23.90 -11.25
CA PHE A 272 1.09 -24.72 -11.19
C PHE A 272 0.94 -25.58 -12.45
N ASP A 273 1.13 -24.98 -13.64
CA ASP A 273 1.12 -25.71 -14.91
C ASP A 273 2.22 -26.79 -14.97
N LEU A 274 3.42 -26.49 -14.46
CA LEU A 274 4.50 -27.47 -14.36
C LEU A 274 4.12 -28.66 -13.47
N GLU A 275 3.49 -28.40 -12.32
CA GLU A 275 3.07 -29.44 -11.39
C GLU A 275 1.98 -30.32 -11.99
N ALA A 276 0.98 -29.73 -12.65
CA ALA A 276 -0.06 -30.46 -13.39
C ALA A 276 0.55 -31.34 -14.50
N LEU A 277 1.49 -30.80 -15.29
CA LEU A 277 2.23 -31.55 -16.31
C LEU A 277 2.96 -32.77 -15.71
N VAL A 278 3.65 -32.57 -14.59
CA VAL A 278 4.42 -33.64 -13.93
C VAL A 278 3.50 -34.72 -13.35
N GLU A 279 2.36 -34.34 -12.76
CA GLU A 279 1.37 -35.30 -12.27
C GLU A 279 0.83 -36.18 -13.40
N GLU A 280 0.53 -35.60 -14.56
CA GLU A 280 0.10 -36.36 -15.72
C GLU A 280 1.21 -37.29 -16.24
N MET A 281 2.44 -36.80 -16.34
CA MET A 281 3.60 -37.64 -16.72
C MET A 281 3.85 -38.82 -15.77
N VAL A 282 3.54 -38.66 -14.49
CA VAL A 282 3.59 -39.77 -13.51
C VAL A 282 2.46 -40.75 -13.76
N SER A 283 1.25 -40.28 -14.06
CA SER A 283 0.10 -41.15 -14.39
C SER A 283 0.35 -41.98 -15.66
N GLU A 284 1.03 -41.40 -16.66
CA GLU A 284 1.39 -42.05 -17.93
C GLU A 284 2.67 -42.90 -17.84
N ASN A 285 3.32 -43.00 -16.67
CA ASN A 285 4.59 -43.70 -16.46
C ASN A 285 5.75 -43.22 -17.38
N VAL A 286 5.76 -41.94 -17.76
CA VAL A 286 6.81 -41.35 -18.59
C VAL A 286 8.10 -41.11 -17.77
N PHE A 287 7.95 -40.83 -16.47
CA PHE A 287 9.07 -40.69 -15.54
C PHE A 287 9.50 -42.03 -14.94
N SER A 288 10.81 -42.25 -14.89
CA SER A 288 11.37 -43.29 -14.03
C SER A 288 11.26 -42.87 -12.56
N GLY A 289 11.02 -43.81 -11.64
CA GLY A 289 10.97 -43.50 -10.20
C GLY A 289 12.21 -42.78 -9.67
N ARG A 290 13.38 -43.01 -10.27
CA ARG A 290 14.62 -42.28 -9.96
C ARG A 290 14.62 -40.84 -10.48
N GLU A 291 14.08 -40.60 -11.67
CA GLU A 291 13.97 -39.25 -12.26
C GLU A 291 12.99 -38.40 -11.45
N TYR A 292 11.85 -38.98 -11.06
CA TYR A 292 10.87 -38.32 -10.21
C TYR A 292 11.44 -37.98 -8.82
N ALA A 293 12.21 -38.90 -8.22
CA ALA A 293 12.90 -38.64 -6.95
C ALA A 293 13.89 -37.46 -7.07
N VAL A 294 14.67 -37.41 -8.16
CA VAL A 294 15.58 -36.28 -8.43
C VAL A 294 14.80 -34.97 -8.59
N TYR A 295 13.71 -34.97 -9.37
CA TYR A 295 12.85 -33.79 -9.55
C TYR A 295 12.31 -33.26 -8.21
N LYS A 296 11.76 -34.15 -7.38
CA LYS A 296 11.20 -33.78 -6.07
C LYS A 296 12.26 -33.23 -5.11
N MET A 297 13.46 -33.81 -5.12
CA MET A 297 14.58 -33.30 -4.32
C MET A 297 15.06 -31.93 -4.79
N ILE A 298 15.08 -31.67 -6.10
CA ILE A 298 15.42 -30.35 -6.64
C ILE A 298 14.39 -29.31 -6.18
N ARG A 299 13.08 -29.61 -6.30
CA ARG A 299 12.01 -28.71 -5.87
C ARG A 299 12.03 -28.45 -4.36
N SER A 300 12.47 -29.43 -3.58
CA SER A 300 12.65 -29.29 -2.12
C SER A 300 13.90 -28.46 -1.74
N GLY A 301 14.74 -28.07 -2.70
CA GLY A 301 15.86 -27.14 -2.48
C GLY A 301 17.21 -27.78 -2.25
N TYR A 302 17.30 -29.09 -2.45
CA TYR A 302 18.57 -29.80 -2.31
C TYR A 302 19.53 -29.41 -3.43
N LYS A 303 20.79 -29.18 -3.07
CA LYS A 303 21.84 -28.92 -4.07
C LYS A 303 22.17 -30.21 -4.81
N ASN A 304 22.59 -30.12 -6.07
CA ASN A 304 23.00 -31.29 -6.87
C ASN A 304 24.08 -32.16 -6.19
N ILE A 305 24.87 -31.61 -5.26
CA ILE A 305 25.87 -32.34 -4.47
C ILE A 305 25.22 -33.17 -3.36
N GLU A 306 24.15 -32.66 -2.75
CA GLU A 306 23.41 -33.34 -1.69
C GLU A 306 22.59 -34.48 -2.29
N ILE A 307 21.91 -34.23 -3.42
CA ILE A 307 21.19 -35.27 -4.16
C ILE A 307 22.14 -36.38 -4.63
N ALA A 308 23.37 -36.03 -5.02
CA ALA A 308 24.41 -37.00 -5.41
C ALA A 308 24.78 -37.93 -4.26
N LYS A 309 24.88 -37.39 -3.05
CA LYS A 309 25.18 -38.17 -1.85
C LYS A 309 24.00 -39.06 -1.47
N GLU A 310 22.78 -38.53 -1.49
CA GLU A 310 21.57 -39.26 -1.09
C GLU A 310 21.25 -40.44 -2.01
N LEU A 311 21.50 -40.27 -3.33
CA LEU A 311 21.24 -41.31 -4.33
C LEU A 311 22.45 -42.18 -4.66
N GLU A 312 23.59 -41.96 -4.01
CA GLU A 312 24.87 -42.63 -4.32
C GLU A 312 25.28 -42.51 -5.81
N LEU A 313 25.06 -41.34 -6.40
CA LEU A 313 25.35 -41.06 -7.81
C LEU A 313 26.44 -39.98 -7.95
N THR A 314 27.06 -39.93 -9.13
CA THR A 314 27.99 -38.83 -9.44
C THR A 314 27.24 -37.53 -9.76
N ARG A 315 27.80 -36.39 -9.36
CA ARG A 315 27.23 -35.05 -9.65
C ARG A 315 26.96 -34.82 -11.14
N THR A 316 27.85 -35.32 -11.99
CA THR A 316 27.70 -35.25 -13.46
C THR A 316 26.49 -36.02 -13.95
N ARG A 317 26.23 -37.20 -13.37
CA ARG A 317 25.06 -38.01 -13.70
C ARG A 317 23.74 -37.34 -13.29
N ILE A 318 23.72 -36.61 -12.18
CA ILE A 318 22.56 -35.81 -11.79
C ILE A 318 22.32 -34.67 -12.75
N SER A 319 23.36 -33.93 -13.15
CA SER A 319 23.22 -32.87 -14.15
C SER A 319 22.63 -33.40 -15.46
N ASN A 320 23.06 -34.59 -15.89
CA ASN A 320 22.52 -35.24 -17.10
C ASN A 320 21.07 -35.68 -16.90
N LEU A 321 20.72 -36.24 -15.73
CA LEU A 321 19.35 -36.60 -15.38
C LEU A 321 18.43 -35.37 -15.36
N THR A 322 18.87 -34.25 -14.80
CA THR A 322 18.12 -32.99 -14.84
C THR A 322 17.84 -32.58 -16.28
N THR A 323 18.84 -32.61 -17.16
CA THR A 323 18.67 -32.33 -18.59
C THR A 323 17.68 -33.31 -19.25
N THR A 324 17.73 -34.60 -18.93
CA THR A 324 16.77 -35.60 -19.44
C THR A 324 15.34 -35.31 -18.96
N ILE A 325 15.18 -34.97 -17.68
CA ILE A 325 13.90 -34.57 -17.09
C ILE A 325 13.33 -33.35 -17.82
N THR A 326 14.16 -32.31 -18.01
CA THR A 326 13.75 -31.10 -18.75
C THR A 326 13.27 -31.46 -20.16
N ASN A 327 14.00 -32.31 -20.89
CA ASN A 327 13.60 -32.70 -22.25
C ASN A 327 12.31 -33.52 -22.31
N LYS A 328 12.01 -34.32 -21.26
CA LYS A 328 10.74 -35.04 -21.16
C LYS A 328 9.57 -34.09 -20.91
N ILE A 329 9.78 -33.09 -20.04
CA ILE A 329 8.78 -32.06 -19.75
C ILE A 329 8.45 -31.26 -21.02
N ILE A 330 9.46 -30.80 -21.77
CA ILE A 330 9.27 -30.08 -23.04
C ILE A 330 8.41 -30.90 -24.01
N LYS A 331 8.77 -32.17 -24.22
CA LYS A 331 8.02 -33.07 -25.11
C LYS A 331 6.57 -33.29 -24.69
N GLN A 332 6.29 -33.27 -23.39
CA GLN A 332 4.92 -33.41 -22.90
C GLN A 332 4.16 -32.09 -23.03
N ALA A 333 4.79 -30.96 -22.73
CA ALA A 333 4.21 -29.63 -22.92
C ALA A 333 3.82 -29.40 -24.39
N GLU A 334 4.68 -29.78 -25.34
CA GLU A 334 4.40 -29.74 -26.78
C GLU A 334 3.17 -30.58 -27.18
N LYS A 335 2.94 -31.74 -26.54
CA LYS A 335 1.75 -32.57 -26.82
C LYS A 335 0.46 -31.94 -26.33
N MET A 336 0.52 -31.19 -25.23
CA MET A 336 -0.65 -30.54 -24.63
C MET A 336 -0.97 -29.18 -25.25
N GLY A 337 -0.09 -28.67 -26.11
CA GLY A 337 -0.29 -27.40 -26.81
C GLY A 337 0.05 -26.16 -25.98
N TYR A 338 0.97 -26.30 -25.03
CA TYR A 338 1.57 -25.18 -24.31
C TYR A 338 2.56 -24.39 -25.17
#